data_AF-A0A8C4NCP0-F1
#
_entry.id   AF-A0A8C4NCP0-F1
#
_cell.length_a   1.000
_cell.length_b   1.000
_cell.length_c   1.000
_cell.angle_alpha   90.00
_cell.angle_beta   90.00
_cell.angle_gamma   90.00
#
_symmetry.space_group_name_H-M   'P 1'
#
loop_
_entity.id
_entity.type
_entity.pdbx_description
1 polymer ?
#
loop_
_entity_poly.entity_id
_entity_poly.type
_entity_poly.pdbx_seq_one_letter_code
_entity_poly.pdbx_strand_id
1 'polypeptide(L)'
;MFHLSDQLNSGLRPVCHSQVQPTTERIDQAKLMNREPILFFEDVVLFEDELHDHGISILSVKVRVMPSGFFLLLRFFLRVDGVVIRVNDTRIYHQADTSYLLREFVTKERYIKDIVSLMKSSLFINQEFLLFCDCISGLFLLFSFEAVDLER
;
A
#
# COMPACT_ATOMS: atom_id res chain seq x y z
N MET A 1 -34.47 -8.39 -47.62
CA MET A 1 -33.36 -9.30 -47.30
C MET A 1 -32.85 -8.90 -45.93
N PHE A 2 -33.27 -9.63 -44.91
CA PHE A 2 -32.86 -9.45 -43.52
C PHE A 2 -31.48 -10.10 -43.32
N HIS A 3 -30.51 -9.37 -42.80
CA HIS A 3 -29.36 -9.89 -42.02
C HIS A 3 -29.10 -8.83 -40.95
N LEU A 4 -29.49 -8.98 -39.67
CA LEU A 4 -28.98 -9.91 -38.64
C LEU A 4 -27.45 -9.85 -38.46
N SER A 5 -26.98 -8.70 -37.97
CA SER A 5 -25.84 -8.62 -37.04
C SER A 5 -25.91 -7.28 -36.32
N ASP A 6 -25.63 -7.29 -35.00
CA ASP A 6 -25.52 -6.14 -34.08
C ASP A 6 -26.70 -5.86 -33.13
N GLN A 7 -27.40 -6.94 -32.73
CA GLN A 7 -28.22 -6.98 -31.51
C GLN A 7 -27.44 -7.55 -30.28
N LEU A 8 -26.13 -7.29 -30.16
CA LEU A 8 -25.33 -7.75 -29.01
C LEU A 8 -24.49 -6.62 -28.40
N ASN A 9 -25.13 -5.60 -27.86
CA ASN A 9 -24.48 -4.70 -26.88
C ASN A 9 -25.44 -4.08 -25.86
N SER A 10 -26.56 -4.74 -25.56
CA SER A 10 -27.53 -4.28 -24.56
C SER A 10 -27.27 -4.82 -23.15
N GLY A 11 -26.01 -4.89 -22.70
CA GLY A 11 -25.73 -5.46 -21.38
C GLY A 11 -24.32 -5.30 -20.80
N LEU A 12 -23.37 -4.72 -21.52
CA LEU A 12 -22.05 -4.42 -20.95
C LEU A 12 -22.14 -3.06 -20.26
N ARG A 13 -22.06 -3.07 -18.92
CA ARG A 13 -21.88 -1.85 -18.13
C ARG A 13 -20.65 -1.11 -18.70
N PRO A 14 -20.70 0.22 -18.87
CA PRO A 14 -19.52 0.97 -19.29
C PRO A 14 -18.37 0.61 -18.36
N VAL A 15 -17.20 0.28 -18.94
CA VAL A 15 -15.98 0.08 -18.17
C VAL A 15 -15.63 1.43 -17.59
N CYS A 16 -15.89 1.61 -16.30
CA CYS A 16 -15.52 2.80 -15.56
C CYS A 16 -13.99 2.89 -15.53
N HIS A 17 -13.44 3.83 -16.28
CA HIS A 17 -12.02 4.12 -16.28
C HIS A 17 -11.73 5.00 -15.05
N SER A 18 -11.16 4.40 -14.02
CA SER A 18 -10.73 5.16 -12.84
C SER A 18 -9.67 6.18 -13.25
N GLN A 19 -9.96 7.47 -13.07
CA GLN A 19 -9.01 8.54 -13.36
C GLN A 19 -8.13 8.77 -12.14
N VAL A 20 -6.81 8.71 -12.34
CA VAL A 20 -5.84 8.99 -11.29
C VAL A 20 -5.46 10.46 -11.38
N GLN A 21 -5.72 11.21 -10.31
CA GLN A 21 -5.40 12.63 -10.21
C GLN A 21 -4.45 12.87 -9.02
N PRO A 22 -3.42 13.73 -9.16
CA PRO A 22 -2.58 14.09 -8.03
C PRO A 22 -3.40 14.87 -7.00
N THR A 23 -3.27 14.52 -5.72
CA THR A 23 -3.96 15.20 -4.61
C THR A 23 -2.98 15.59 -3.52
N THR A 24 -3.30 16.64 -2.77
CA THR A 24 -2.60 17.02 -1.53
C THR A 24 -3.25 16.42 -0.29
N GLU A 25 -4.43 15.81 -0.42
CA GLU A 25 -5.11 15.13 0.68
C GLU A 25 -4.31 13.91 1.15
N ARG A 26 -4.30 13.72 2.47
CA ARG A 26 -3.64 12.58 3.12
C ARG A 26 -4.63 11.73 3.88
N ILE A 27 -4.28 10.47 4.05
CA ILE A 27 -5.05 9.51 4.83
C ILE A 27 -4.99 9.94 6.30
N ASP A 28 -6.15 10.24 6.88
CA ASP A 28 -6.28 10.62 8.27
C ASP A 28 -6.09 9.40 9.18
N GLN A 29 -4.92 9.33 9.83
CA GLN A 29 -4.57 8.24 10.75
C GLN A 29 -5.44 8.25 12.01
N ALA A 30 -5.96 9.41 12.43
CA ALA A 30 -6.81 9.49 13.62
C ALA A 30 -8.14 8.75 13.40
N LYS A 31 -8.72 8.85 12.20
CA LYS A 31 -9.92 8.08 11.83
C LYS A 31 -9.66 6.57 11.83
N LEU A 32 -8.48 6.13 11.38
CA LEU A 32 -8.08 4.72 11.37
C LEU A 32 -7.80 4.16 12.78
N MET A 33 -7.46 5.01 13.73
CA MET A 33 -7.27 4.65 15.13
C MET A 33 -8.58 4.54 15.92
N ASN A 34 -9.67 5.12 15.41
CA ASN A 34 -10.98 4.97 16.04
C ASN A 34 -11.40 3.50 16.04
N ARG A 35 -11.96 3.06 17.17
CA ARG A 35 -12.42 1.67 17.36
C ARG A 35 -13.80 1.48 16.76
N GLU A 36 -13.88 1.47 15.44
CA GLU A 36 -15.07 1.02 14.73
C GLU A 36 -15.12 -0.52 14.68
N PRO A 37 -16.31 -1.13 14.64
CA PRO A 37 -16.43 -2.56 14.46
C PRO A 37 -15.86 -2.96 13.10
N ILE A 38 -14.92 -3.91 13.10
CA ILE A 38 -14.34 -4.44 11.88
C ILE A 38 -15.32 -5.46 11.31
N LEU A 39 -15.94 -5.13 10.18
CA LEU A 39 -16.89 -6.02 9.49
C LEU A 39 -16.16 -7.16 8.78
N PHE A 40 -15.00 -6.86 8.22
CA PHE A 40 -14.16 -7.82 7.51
C PHE A 40 -12.69 -7.47 7.72
N PHE A 41 -11.90 -8.49 8.02
CA PHE A 41 -10.45 -8.41 8.14
C PHE A 41 -9.83 -9.62 7.45
N GLU A 42 -8.89 -9.37 6.55
CA GLU A 42 -8.15 -10.43 5.89
C GLU A 42 -6.70 -10.00 5.68
N ASP A 43 -5.76 -10.93 5.85
CA ASP A 43 -4.33 -10.74 5.60
C ASP A 43 -3.88 -11.84 4.63
N VAL A 44 -3.61 -11.43 3.38
CA VAL A 44 -3.28 -12.35 2.30
C VAL A 44 -1.84 -12.12 1.86
N VAL A 45 -1.01 -13.16 1.93
CA VAL A 45 0.30 -13.16 1.28
C VAL A 45 0.08 -13.49 -0.20
N LEU A 46 0.43 -12.56 -1.08
CA LEU A 46 0.28 -12.71 -2.53
C LEU A 46 1.44 -13.47 -3.15
N PHE A 47 2.66 -13.15 -2.72
CA PHE A 47 3.85 -13.89 -3.11
C PHE A 47 4.90 -13.87 -2.01
N GLU A 48 5.71 -14.91 -2.01
CA GLU A 48 6.90 -15.06 -1.18
C GLU A 48 7.98 -15.70 -2.04
N ASP A 49 9.19 -15.16 -1.98
CA ASP A 49 10.36 -15.65 -2.70
C ASP A 49 11.60 -15.52 -1.82
N GLU A 50 12.48 -16.52 -1.86
CA GLU A 50 13.73 -16.59 -1.09
C GLU A 50 14.95 -16.16 -1.92
N LEU A 51 14.73 -15.59 -3.12
CA LEU A 51 15.76 -14.99 -3.97
C LEU A 51 16.99 -15.91 -4.13
N HIS A 52 16.76 -17.22 -4.32
CA HIS A 52 17.82 -18.23 -4.40
C HIS A 52 18.82 -18.17 -3.22
N ASP A 53 18.33 -18.04 -1.98
CA ASP A 53 19.10 -17.94 -0.73
C ASP A 53 19.91 -16.63 -0.56
N HIS A 54 19.68 -15.64 -1.42
CA HIS A 54 20.33 -14.32 -1.33
C HIS A 54 19.45 -13.25 -0.66
N GLY A 55 18.27 -13.62 -0.20
CA GLY A 55 17.35 -12.67 0.41
C GLY A 55 15.95 -13.21 0.64
N ILE A 56 15.04 -12.30 0.91
CA ILE A 56 13.61 -12.59 1.08
C ILE A 56 12.81 -11.48 0.42
N SER A 57 11.80 -11.84 -0.35
CA SER A 57 10.82 -10.94 -0.93
C SER A 57 9.42 -11.41 -0.58
N ILE A 58 8.62 -10.54 0.05
CA ILE A 58 7.25 -10.86 0.47
C ILE A 58 6.33 -9.73 0.02
N LEU A 59 5.22 -10.08 -0.62
CA LEU A 59 4.12 -9.16 -0.87
C LEU A 59 2.89 -9.62 -0.11
N SER A 60 2.39 -8.74 0.75
CA SER A 60 1.20 -8.99 1.57
C SER A 60 0.17 -7.88 1.40
N VAL A 61 -1.11 -8.26 1.45
CA VAL A 61 -2.25 -7.33 1.45
C VAL A 61 -3.05 -7.53 2.72
N LYS A 62 -3.22 -6.46 3.48
CA LYS A 62 -4.13 -6.41 4.62
C LYS A 62 -5.36 -5.60 4.26
N VAL A 63 -6.54 -6.20 4.43
CA VAL A 63 -7.84 -5.57 4.17
C VAL A 63 -8.56 -5.35 5.49
N ARG A 64 -9.04 -4.12 5.70
CA ARG A 64 -9.89 -3.75 6.83
C ARG A 64 -11.15 -3.06 6.30
N VAL A 65 -12.31 -3.65 6.53
CA VAL A 65 -13.60 -3.05 6.16
C VAL A 65 -14.32 -2.60 7.43
N MET A 66 -14.72 -1.34 7.45
CA MET A 66 -15.49 -0.69 8.51
C MET A 66 -16.80 -0.17 7.89
N PRO A 67 -17.83 0.15 8.69
CA PRO A 67 -19.05 0.75 8.16
C PRO A 67 -18.82 2.12 7.49
N SER A 68 -17.85 2.90 7.98
CA SER A 68 -17.51 4.23 7.46
C SER A 68 -16.68 4.20 6.16
N GLY A 69 -16.10 3.05 5.82
CA GLY A 69 -15.14 2.95 4.73
C GLY A 69 -14.25 1.71 4.81
N PHE A 70 -13.29 1.60 3.91
CA PHE A 70 -12.32 0.51 3.93
C PHE A 70 -10.89 1.01 3.81
N PHE A 71 -9.97 0.21 4.34
CA PHE A 71 -8.55 0.47 4.32
C PHE A 71 -7.80 -0.78 3.81
N LEU A 72 -6.91 -0.55 2.85
CA LEU A 72 -6.03 -1.57 2.29
C LEU A 72 -4.58 -1.15 2.52
N LEU A 73 -3.78 -2.08 3.03
CA LEU A 73 -2.33 -1.94 3.11
C LEU A 73 -1.69 -3.04 2.27
N LEU A 74 -1.16 -2.68 1.12
CA LEU A 74 -0.29 -3.51 0.33
C LEU A 74 1.16 -3.22 0.75
N ARG A 75 1.83 -4.22 1.32
CA ARG A 75 3.22 -4.10 1.75
C ARG A 75 4.08 -5.08 0.97
N PHE A 76 5.00 -4.51 0.20
CA PHE A 76 6.11 -5.23 -0.39
C PHE A 76 7.34 -5.06 0.50
N PHE A 77 7.86 -6.18 1.00
CA PHE A 77 9.08 -6.24 1.78
C PHE A 77 10.15 -6.96 0.97
N LEU A 78 11.32 -6.35 0.83
CA LEU A 78 12.48 -6.92 0.16
C LEU A 78 13.71 -6.76 1.05
N ARG A 79 14.37 -7.87 1.34
CA ARG A 79 15.68 -7.91 1.98
C ARG A 79 16.63 -8.63 1.04
N VAL A 80 17.72 -7.97 0.67
CA VAL A 80 18.84 -8.60 -0.03
C VAL A 80 20.00 -8.66 0.96
N ASP A 81 20.47 -9.86 1.25
CA ASP A 81 21.44 -10.08 2.32
C ASP A 81 22.77 -9.36 2.01
N GLY A 82 23.27 -8.61 2.99
CA GLY A 82 24.48 -7.79 2.85
C GLY A 82 24.37 -6.53 1.97
N VAL A 83 23.26 -6.31 1.26
CA VAL A 83 23.10 -5.19 0.32
C VAL A 83 22.10 -4.15 0.82
N VAL A 84 20.81 -4.43 0.77
CA VAL A 84 19.74 -3.43 0.92
C VAL A 84 18.48 -4.03 1.54
N ILE A 85 17.77 -3.22 2.31
CA ILE A 85 16.40 -3.48 2.75
C ILE A 85 15.51 -2.41 2.13
N ARG A 86 14.44 -2.86 1.48
CA ARG A 86 13.43 -2.01 0.84
C ARG A 86 12.03 -2.41 1.30
N VAL A 87 11.22 -1.42 1.60
CA VAL A 87 9.81 -1.58 1.92
C VAL A 87 9.01 -0.62 1.05
N ASN A 88 8.08 -1.15 0.26
CA ASN A 88 7.12 -0.33 -0.48
C ASN A 88 5.74 -0.57 0.11
N ASP A 89 5.21 0.45 0.77
CA ASP A 89 3.86 0.46 1.32
C ASP A 89 2.96 1.23 0.36
N THR A 90 1.90 0.59 -0.12
CA THR A 90 0.79 1.25 -0.81
C THR A 90 -0.43 1.19 0.10
N ARG A 91 -0.93 2.35 0.51
CA ARG A 91 -2.11 2.49 1.35
C ARG A 91 -3.24 3.00 0.50
N ILE A 92 -4.38 2.32 0.54
CA ILE A 92 -5.59 2.78 -0.14
C ILE A 92 -6.67 2.94 0.92
N TYR A 93 -7.29 4.11 0.94
CA TYR A 93 -8.37 4.44 1.85
C TYR A 93 -9.57 4.94 1.06
N HIS A 94 -10.75 4.46 1.46
CA HIS A 94 -12.01 4.91 0.94
C HIS A 94 -12.92 5.29 2.09
N GLN A 95 -13.61 6.42 1.96
CA GLN A 95 -14.72 6.78 2.84
C GLN A 95 -16.04 6.55 2.09
N ALA A 96 -17.02 5.92 2.74
CA ALA A 96 -18.29 5.53 2.13
C ALA A 96 -19.08 6.71 1.52
N ASP A 97 -18.90 7.92 2.05
CA ASP A 97 -19.58 9.13 1.59
C ASP A 97 -18.84 9.85 0.43
N THR A 98 -17.70 9.34 0.00
CA THR A 98 -16.86 9.96 -1.04
C THR A 98 -16.88 9.16 -2.33
N SER A 99 -16.80 9.83 -3.47
CA SER A 99 -16.74 9.19 -4.80
C SER A 99 -15.31 8.95 -5.29
N TYR A 100 -14.33 8.98 -4.40
CA TYR A 100 -12.91 8.79 -4.72
C TYR A 100 -12.22 7.87 -3.69
N LEU A 101 -11.03 7.41 -4.07
CA LEU A 101 -10.11 6.65 -3.23
C LEU A 101 -8.85 7.47 -3.04
N LEU A 102 -8.33 7.50 -1.82
CA LEU A 102 -7.00 8.04 -1.56
C LEU A 102 -5.98 6.91 -1.65
N ARG A 103 -4.99 7.07 -2.53
CA ARG A 103 -3.84 6.19 -2.66
C ARG A 103 -2.59 6.94 -2.21
N GLU A 104 -1.92 6.40 -1.21
CA GLU A 104 -0.60 6.85 -0.77
C GLU A 104 0.42 5.77 -1.06
N PHE A 105 1.50 6.15 -1.73
CA PHE A 105 2.64 5.27 -1.98
C PHE A 105 3.86 5.78 -1.21
N VAL A 106 4.49 4.89 -0.45
CA VAL A 106 5.68 5.17 0.34
C VAL A 106 6.73 4.13 0.04
N THR A 107 7.88 4.56 -0.49
CA THR A 107 9.08 3.72 -0.61
C THR A 107 10.07 4.09 0.47
N LYS A 108 10.50 3.09 1.24
CA LYS A 108 11.56 3.20 2.24
C LYS A 108 12.70 2.26 1.83
N GLU A 109 13.88 2.79 1.58
CA GLU A 109 15.05 2.00 1.21
C GLU A 109 16.26 2.41 2.06
N ARG A 110 17.03 1.42 2.52
CA ARG A 110 18.27 1.62 3.28
C ARG A 110 19.30 0.53 2.94
N TYR A 111 20.56 0.92 2.81
CA TYR A 111 21.66 -0.04 2.69
C TYR A 111 22.01 -0.65 4.04
N ILE A 112 22.40 -1.92 4.05
CA ILE A 112 22.73 -2.64 5.29
C ILE A 112 23.95 -2.02 5.99
N LYS A 113 24.90 -1.47 5.21
CA LYS A 113 26.08 -0.76 5.75
C LYS A 113 25.68 0.40 6.69
N ASP A 114 24.63 1.12 6.35
CA ASP A 114 24.14 2.27 7.12
C ASP A 114 23.30 1.82 8.32
N ILE A 115 22.64 0.67 8.24
CA ILE A 115 21.92 0.09 9.37
C ILE A 115 22.90 -0.41 10.43
N VAL A 116 23.98 -1.08 10.02
CA VAL A 116 25.01 -1.58 10.95
C VAL A 116 25.68 -0.45 11.71
N SER A 117 25.90 0.72 11.07
CA SER A 117 26.46 1.88 11.77
C SER A 117 25.50 2.46 12.82
N LEU A 118 24.18 2.41 12.57
CA LEU A 118 23.14 2.81 13.52
C LEU A 118 22.94 1.79 14.66
N MET A 119 23.08 0.49 14.38
CA MET A 119 23.02 -0.55 15.42
C MET A 119 24.20 -0.48 16.39
N LYS A 120 25.38 -0.06 15.92
CA LYS A 120 26.55 0.13 16.78
C LYS A 120 26.37 1.27 17.80
N SER A 121 25.46 2.21 17.55
CA SER A 121 25.15 3.31 18.48
C SER A 121 23.89 3.08 19.33
N SER A 122 23.07 2.06 19.01
CA SER A 122 21.81 1.78 19.70
C SER A 122 21.69 0.30 20.08
N LEU A 123 22.00 0.01 21.34
CA LEU A 123 22.06 -1.33 21.92
C LEU A 123 20.67 -1.85 22.38
N PHE A 124 19.64 -1.84 21.54
CA PHE A 124 18.35 -2.50 21.84
C PHE A 124 17.58 -2.77 20.55
N ILE A 125 17.37 -4.04 20.20
CA ILE A 125 16.50 -4.38 19.05
C ILE A 125 15.68 -5.62 19.39
N ASN A 126 14.45 -5.37 19.85
CA ASN A 126 13.33 -6.26 19.60
C ASN A 126 12.60 -5.83 18.32
N GLN A 127 11.69 -6.69 17.88
CA GLN A 127 10.91 -6.82 16.64
C GLN A 127 10.16 -5.58 16.08
N GLU A 128 10.53 -4.35 16.43
CA GLU A 128 9.93 -3.10 15.95
C GLU A 128 10.80 -2.37 14.91
N PHE A 129 11.42 -3.11 13.99
CA PHE A 129 12.32 -2.52 12.99
C PHE A 129 11.63 -1.56 12.00
N LEU A 130 10.30 -1.62 11.89
CA LEU A 130 9.52 -0.79 10.97
C LEU A 130 9.20 0.62 11.52
N LEU A 131 9.35 0.86 12.82
CA LEU A 131 9.05 2.15 13.46
C LEU A 131 10.27 3.08 13.56
N PHE A 132 11.50 2.54 13.45
CA PHE A 132 12.72 3.34 13.68
C PHE A 132 13.21 4.12 12.45
N CYS A 133 12.75 3.76 11.25
CA CYS A 133 13.22 4.37 10.00
C CYS A 133 12.65 5.79 9.76
N ASP A 134 11.67 6.22 10.54
CA ASP A 134 11.04 7.54 10.38
C ASP A 134 11.79 8.68 11.11
N CYS A 135 12.74 8.38 12.02
CA CYS A 135 13.24 9.39 12.96
C CYS A 135 14.69 9.88 12.74
N ILE A 136 15.48 9.31 11.81
CA ILE A 136 16.89 9.74 11.63
C ILE A 136 17.20 9.94 10.14
N SER A 137 17.27 11.23 9.78
CA SER A 137 17.84 11.85 8.57
C SER A 137 17.17 11.58 7.21
N GLY A 138 16.39 12.57 6.77
CA GLY A 138 16.54 13.28 5.49
C GLY A 138 16.67 12.47 4.19
N LEU A 139 15.61 12.55 3.38
CA LEU A 139 15.63 12.46 1.91
C LEU A 139 16.04 11.07 1.36
N PHE A 140 15.11 10.14 1.18
CA PHE A 140 14.44 9.95 -0.11
C PHE A 140 13.09 9.24 0.08
N LEU A 141 12.14 9.87 0.78
CA LEU A 141 10.76 9.40 0.76
C LEU A 141 10.10 10.01 -0.47
N LEU A 142 10.06 9.26 -1.57
CA LEU A 142 9.10 9.53 -2.64
C LEU A 142 7.73 9.15 -2.10
N PHE A 143 7.07 10.12 -1.49
CA PHE A 143 5.65 10.05 -1.24
C PHE A 143 4.93 10.48 -2.52
N SER A 144 4.23 9.56 -3.15
CA SER A 144 3.26 9.90 -4.19
C SER A 144 1.87 9.87 -3.57
N PHE A 145 1.17 11.00 -3.64
CA PHE A 145 -0.22 11.16 -3.21
C PHE A 145 -1.09 11.25 -4.46
N GLU A 146 -1.97 10.27 -4.62
CA GLU A 146 -2.84 10.19 -5.78
C GLU A 146 -4.25 9.87 -5.31
N ALA A 147 -5.21 10.68 -5.76
CA ALA A 147 -6.62 10.34 -5.67
C ALA A 147 -6.99 9.51 -6.91
N VAL A 148 -7.78 8.46 -6.71
CA VAL A 148 -8.37 7.69 -7.79
C VAL A 148 -9.86 7.96 -7.75
N ASP A 149 -10.37 8.71 -8.72
CA ASP A 149 -11.79 9.01 -8.82
C ASP A 149 -12.54 7.75 -9.25
N LEU A 150 -13.58 7.39 -8.50
CA LEU A 150 -14.50 6.30 -8.84
C LEU A 150 -15.72 6.80 -9.63
N GLU A 151 -15.70 8.05 -10.12
CA GLU A 151 -16.85 8.61 -10.83
C GLU A 151 -16.94 8.19 -12.32
N ARG A 152 -18.07 7.52 -12.58
CA ARG A 152 -18.80 7.21 -13.83
C ARG A 152 -18.52 5.88 -14.53
#